data_AF-B9SST6-F1
#
_entry.id   AF-B9SST6-F1
#
_cell.length_a   1.000
_cell.length_b   1.000
_cell.length_c   1.000
_cell.angle_alpha   90.00
_cell.angle_beta   90.00
_cell.angle_gamma   90.00
#
_symmetry.space_group_name_H-M   'P 1'
#
loop_
_entity.id
_entity.type
_entity.pdbx_description
1 polymer ?
#
loop_
_entity_poly.entity_id
_entity_poly.type
_entity_poly.pdbx_seq_one_letter_code
_entity_poly.pdbx_strand_id
1 'polypeptide(L)'
;MELGSILEFLEKKTILVTGATGYLAKIFVEKVLRVQPNVKKLYLLLRAADADSAMERLKQEVIGKDLFKGVREKYGSSLNSFVSEKMTPIPGDISREDLGIEDFNLRDEILKDIDVVINFAATTNFDERYDVALGVNTLGALNVLNFAKKCLKIRMLVHVSTAYVCGEDTGLILEKPFPMGEAKKG
;
A
#
# COMPACT_ATOMS: atom_id res chain seq x y z
N MET A 1 -19.59 -17.24 10.89
CA MET A 1 -18.63 -16.28 11.47
C MET A 1 -19.32 -14.95 11.48
N GLU A 2 -19.62 -14.40 12.65
CA GLU A 2 -20.01 -13.00 12.72
C GLU A 2 -18.84 -12.17 12.19
N LEU A 3 -19.10 -11.31 11.21
CA LEU A 3 -18.09 -10.34 10.77
C LEU A 3 -17.94 -9.34 11.92
N GLY A 4 -16.90 -9.54 12.74
CA GLY A 4 -16.44 -8.51 13.67
C GLY A 4 -16.16 -7.20 12.93
N SER A 5 -16.18 -6.09 13.65
CA SER A 5 -15.97 -4.77 13.04
C SER A 5 -14.61 -4.71 12.32
N ILE A 6 -14.47 -3.86 11.29
CA ILE A 6 -13.17 -3.68 10.61
C ILE A 6 -12.08 -3.24 11.60
N LEU A 7 -12.46 -2.55 12.67
CA LEU A 7 -11.54 -2.16 13.74
C LEU A 7 -11.00 -3.39 14.47
N GLU A 8 -11.86 -4.31 14.90
CA GLU A 8 -11.45 -5.58 15.52
C GLU A 8 -10.58 -6.41 14.58
N PHE A 9 -10.95 -6.48 13.29
CA PHE A 9 -10.15 -7.21 12.30
C PHE A 9 -8.71 -6.67 12.20
N LEU A 10 -8.54 -5.35 12.23
CA LEU A 10 -7.23 -4.68 12.12
C LEU A 10 -6.44 -4.65 13.44
N GLU A 11 -7.03 -5.05 14.55
CA GLU A 11 -6.34 -5.12 15.84
C GLU A 11 -5.15 -6.10 15.75
N LYS A 12 -3.97 -5.65 16.21
CA LYS A 12 -2.71 -6.42 16.21
C LYS A 12 -2.29 -6.94 14.83
N LYS A 13 -2.87 -6.42 13.74
CA LYS A 13 -2.49 -6.76 12.37
C LYS A 13 -1.25 -6.00 11.92
N THR A 14 -0.45 -6.68 11.12
CA THR A 14 0.63 -6.06 10.35
C THR A 14 0.16 -5.84 8.91
N ILE A 15 0.26 -4.61 8.42
CA ILE A 15 -0.26 -4.20 7.11
C ILE A 15 0.88 -3.70 6.22
N LEU A 16 0.99 -4.23 5.00
CA LEU A 16 1.82 -3.67 3.95
C LEU A 16 0.98 -2.71 3.10
N VAL A 17 1.42 -1.46 2.99
CA VAL A 17 0.78 -0.44 2.15
C VAL A 17 1.76 -0.03 1.04
N THR A 18 1.36 -0.21 -0.21
CA THR A 18 2.10 0.33 -1.36
C THR A 18 1.52 1.69 -1.75
N GLY A 19 2.33 2.54 -2.39
CA GLY A 19 1.87 3.86 -2.83
C GLY A 19 1.63 4.81 -1.66
N ALA A 20 2.31 4.61 -0.53
CA ALA A 20 2.06 5.31 0.74
C ALA A 20 2.23 6.84 0.67
N THR A 21 2.93 7.37 -0.34
CA THR A 21 3.04 8.83 -0.56
C THR A 21 1.88 9.41 -1.36
N GLY A 22 1.07 8.56 -2.01
CA GLY A 22 -0.12 8.93 -2.76
C GLY A 22 -1.24 9.46 -1.85
N TYR A 23 -2.16 10.23 -2.43
CA TYR A 23 -3.20 10.93 -1.66
C TYR A 23 -4.07 9.99 -0.84
N LEU A 24 -4.67 8.96 -1.47
CA LEU A 24 -5.58 8.04 -0.80
C LEU A 24 -4.87 7.16 0.24
N ALA A 25 -3.66 6.69 -0.06
CA ALA A 25 -2.88 5.86 0.86
C ALA A 25 -2.54 6.62 2.16
N LYS A 26 -2.22 7.92 2.07
CA LYS A 26 -1.98 8.75 3.26
C LYS A 26 -3.21 8.87 4.15
N ILE A 27 -4.39 9.05 3.55
CA ILE A 27 -5.67 9.09 4.28
C ILE A 27 -5.92 7.75 4.96
N PHE A 28 -5.68 6.63 4.25
CA PHE A 28 -5.80 5.31 4.83
C PHE A 28 -4.86 5.13 6.04
N VAL A 29 -3.58 5.45 5.89
CA VAL A 29 -2.57 5.34 6.95
C VAL A 29 -2.93 6.21 8.15
N GLU A 30 -3.25 7.49 7.94
CA GLU A 30 -3.70 8.40 9.02
C GLU A 30 -4.91 7.83 9.74
N LYS A 31 -5.91 7.39 8.97
CA LYS A 31 -7.16 6.91 9.55
C LYS A 31 -6.92 5.68 10.39
N VAL A 32 -6.14 4.69 9.91
CA VAL A 32 -5.78 3.50 10.69
C VAL A 32 -5.10 3.89 12.00
N LEU A 33 -4.08 4.77 11.96
CA LEU A 33 -3.36 5.19 13.16
C LEU A 33 -4.25 5.94 14.17
N ARG A 34 -5.28 6.64 13.69
CA ARG A 34 -6.22 7.37 14.53
C ARG A 34 -7.33 6.50 15.11
N VAL A 35 -7.91 5.60 14.32
CA VAL A 35 -9.12 4.84 14.71
C VAL A 35 -8.82 3.44 15.24
N GLN A 36 -7.66 2.88 14.91
CA GLN A 36 -7.19 1.59 15.43
C GLN A 36 -5.73 1.69 15.90
N PRO A 37 -5.47 2.33 17.06
CA PRO A 37 -4.12 2.50 17.59
C PRO A 37 -3.44 1.18 17.98
N ASN A 38 -4.21 0.09 18.13
CA ASN A 38 -3.69 -1.25 18.44
C ASN A 38 -3.31 -2.04 17.17
N VAL A 39 -3.34 -1.42 15.99
CA VAL A 39 -2.64 -1.99 14.83
C VAL A 39 -1.18 -2.27 15.21
N LYS A 40 -0.66 -3.43 14.82
CA LYS A 40 0.68 -3.84 15.24
C LYS A 40 1.72 -2.97 14.55
N LYS A 41 1.72 -2.96 13.22
CA LYS A 41 2.69 -2.21 12.41
C LYS A 41 2.18 -2.00 10.97
N LEU A 42 2.57 -0.86 10.39
CA LEU A 42 2.38 -0.51 8.99
C LEU A 42 3.75 -0.52 8.30
N TYR A 43 3.97 -1.48 7.40
CA TYR A 43 5.09 -1.44 6.47
C TYR A 43 4.67 -0.58 5.26
N LEU A 44 5.46 0.45 4.95
CA LEU A 44 5.15 1.40 3.88
C LEU A 44 6.18 1.28 2.78
N LEU A 45 5.79 0.71 1.64
CA LEU A 45 6.69 0.60 0.49
C LEU A 45 6.84 1.97 -0.19
N LEU A 46 8.08 2.45 -0.27
CA LEU A 46 8.45 3.76 -0.80
C LEU A 46 9.59 3.61 -1.81
N ARG A 47 9.45 4.23 -2.99
CA ARG A 47 10.53 4.26 -3.99
C ARG A 47 11.69 5.11 -3.47
N ALA A 48 12.75 4.49 -2.98
CA ALA A 48 13.89 5.18 -2.40
C ALA A 48 15.16 4.37 -2.68
N ALA A 49 16.31 5.03 -2.66
CA ALA A 49 17.59 4.36 -2.88
C ALA A 49 17.96 3.44 -1.70
N ASP A 50 17.65 3.87 -0.48
CA ASP A 50 18.01 3.18 0.76
C ASP A 50 17.00 3.49 1.89
N ALA A 51 17.25 2.90 3.05
CA ALA A 51 16.40 3.05 4.23
C ALA A 51 16.36 4.49 4.77
N ASP A 52 17.47 5.22 4.70
CA ASP A 52 17.55 6.61 5.16
C ASP A 52 16.71 7.53 4.26
N SER A 53 16.84 7.36 2.95
CA SER A 53 16.01 8.04 1.94
C SER A 53 14.54 7.69 2.11
N ALA A 54 14.20 6.41 2.37
CA ALA A 54 12.83 6.00 2.63
C ALA A 54 12.26 6.65 3.90
N MET A 55 13.08 6.77 4.95
CA MET A 55 12.72 7.44 6.20
C MET A 55 12.53 8.95 6.02
N GLU A 56 13.37 9.61 5.23
CA GLU A 56 13.20 11.02 4.89
C GLU A 56 11.90 11.26 4.12
N ARG A 57 11.61 10.44 3.11
CA ARG A 57 10.35 10.50 2.36
C ARG A 57 9.14 10.27 3.28
N LEU A 58 9.20 9.31 4.20
CA LEU A 58 8.16 9.10 5.20
C LEU A 58 7.89 10.37 6.02
N LYS A 59 8.96 11.01 6.51
CA LYS A 59 8.85 12.24 7.31
C LYS A 59 8.26 13.40 6.50
N GLN A 60 8.74 13.63 5.28
CA GLN A 60 8.37 14.81 4.49
C GLN A 60 7.06 14.65 3.71
N GLU A 61 6.84 13.49 3.10
CA GLU A 61 5.73 13.26 2.17
C GLU A 61 4.46 12.72 2.84
N VAL A 62 4.61 12.11 4.01
CA VAL A 62 3.52 11.49 4.78
C VAL A 62 3.31 12.23 6.10
N ILE A 63 4.18 12.01 7.10
CA ILE A 63 3.96 12.51 8.48
C ILE A 63 4.01 14.04 8.57
N GLY A 64 4.78 14.70 7.71
CA GLY A 64 4.89 16.16 7.66
C GLY A 64 3.67 16.86 7.04
N LYS A 65 2.76 16.14 6.37
CA LYS A 65 1.58 16.74 5.74
C LYS A 65 0.53 17.12 6.78
N ASP A 66 -0.25 18.17 6.51
CA ASP A 66 -1.29 18.66 7.43
C ASP A 66 -2.35 17.62 7.78
N LEU A 67 -2.56 16.63 6.91
CA LEU A 67 -3.37 15.46 7.20
C LEU A 67 -2.99 14.77 8.52
N PHE A 68 -1.70 14.72 8.85
CA PHE A 68 -1.20 14.10 10.08
C PHE A 68 -1.08 15.07 11.25
N LYS A 69 -1.57 16.32 11.14
CA LYS A 69 -1.49 17.32 12.22
C LYS A 69 -2.08 16.78 13.53
N GLY A 70 -3.26 16.16 13.48
CA GLY A 70 -3.88 15.58 14.68
C GLY A 70 -3.06 14.43 15.30
N VAL A 71 -2.39 13.62 14.48
CA VAL A 71 -1.47 12.58 14.97
C VAL A 71 -0.24 13.22 15.64
N ARG A 72 0.35 14.25 15.01
CA ARG A 72 1.50 14.97 15.58
C ARG A 72 1.16 15.67 16.90
N GLU A 73 0.01 16.32 16.98
CA GLU A 73 -0.47 16.98 18.21
C GLU A 73 -0.77 15.97 19.31
N LYS A 74 -1.40 14.84 18.98
CA LYS A 74 -1.73 13.78 19.95
C LYS A 74 -0.49 13.18 20.61
N TYR A 75 0.57 12.90 19.83
CA TYR A 75 1.76 12.23 20.34
C TYR A 75 2.86 13.21 20.78
N GLY A 76 2.87 14.45 20.30
CA GLY A 76 3.79 15.51 20.74
C GLY A 76 5.25 15.05 20.78
N SER A 77 5.87 15.10 21.96
CA SER A 77 7.25 14.66 22.18
C SER A 77 7.49 13.16 21.94
N SER A 78 6.44 12.33 22.04
CA SER A 78 6.51 10.88 21.79
C SER A 78 6.32 10.50 20.32
N LEU A 79 6.10 11.47 19.41
CA LEU A 79 5.83 11.21 17.99
C LEU A 79 6.88 10.32 17.34
N ASN A 80 8.17 10.58 17.58
CA ASN A 80 9.25 9.79 16.99
C ASN A 80 9.21 8.32 17.46
N SER A 81 8.94 8.09 18.75
CA SER A 81 8.80 6.72 19.28
C SER A 81 7.58 6.02 18.69
N PHE A 82 6.45 6.72 18.59
CA PHE A 82 5.23 6.20 18.01
C PHE A 82 5.40 5.83 16.53
N VAL A 83 6.02 6.71 15.73
CA VAL A 83 6.28 6.45 14.31
C VAL A 83 7.21 5.24 14.16
N SER A 84 8.30 5.17 14.92
CA SER A 84 9.22 4.02 14.86
C SER A 84 8.58 2.70 15.29
N GLU A 85 7.64 2.73 16.23
CA GLU A 85 6.88 1.54 16.66
C GLU A 85 5.88 1.10 15.59
N LYS A 86 5.05 2.04 15.11
CA LYS A 86 3.89 1.73 14.26
C LYS A 86 4.19 1.71 12.78
N MET A 87 5.28 2.31 12.32
CA MET A 87 5.53 2.53 10.89
C MET A 87 6.96 2.17 10.54
N THR A 88 7.13 1.38 9.48
CA THR A 88 8.44 1.03 8.96
C THR A 88 8.45 1.33 7.46
N PRO A 89 9.16 2.39 7.01
CA PRO A 89 9.34 2.66 5.60
C PRO A 89 10.27 1.62 4.99
N ILE A 90 9.88 1.08 3.83
CA ILE A 90 10.63 0.05 3.12
C ILE A 90 11.03 0.58 1.75
N PRO A 91 12.33 0.72 1.44
CA PRO A 91 12.76 1.05 0.09
C PRO A 91 12.36 -0.07 -0.87
N GLY A 92 11.63 0.27 -1.93
CA GLY A 92 11.23 -0.69 -2.95
C GLY A 92 10.32 -0.10 -4.02
N ASP A 93 10.03 -0.91 -5.04
CA ASP A 93 9.26 -0.54 -6.22
C ASP A 93 8.39 -1.73 -6.66
N ILE A 94 7.08 -1.49 -6.82
CA ILE A 94 6.14 -2.55 -7.22
C ILE A 94 6.43 -3.09 -8.62
N SER A 95 7.08 -2.33 -9.50
CA SER A 95 7.43 -2.77 -10.85
C SER A 95 8.53 -3.84 -10.87
N ARG A 96 9.21 -4.08 -9.74
CA ARG A 96 10.26 -5.09 -9.60
C ARG A 96 9.73 -6.35 -8.91
N GLU A 97 10.35 -7.48 -9.22
CA GLU A 97 10.14 -8.74 -8.49
C GLU A 97 10.42 -8.54 -7.00
N ASP A 98 9.67 -9.23 -6.15
CA ASP A 98 9.77 -9.12 -4.68
C ASP A 98 9.68 -7.67 -4.18
N LEU A 99 8.96 -6.83 -4.93
CA LEU A 99 8.75 -5.41 -4.66
C LEU A 99 10.05 -4.59 -4.63
N GLY A 100 11.13 -5.10 -5.22
CA GLY A 100 12.43 -4.45 -5.23
C GLY A 100 13.06 -4.31 -3.83
N ILE A 101 12.64 -5.10 -2.86
CA ILE A 101 13.23 -5.11 -1.51
C ILE A 101 14.54 -5.90 -1.58
N GLU A 102 15.67 -5.19 -1.54
CA GLU A 102 17.01 -5.76 -1.71
C GLU A 102 17.57 -6.36 -0.42
N ASP A 103 17.13 -5.87 0.75
CA ASP A 103 17.48 -6.46 2.05
C ASP A 103 16.72 -7.78 2.25
N PHE A 104 17.45 -8.89 2.09
CA PHE A 104 16.91 -10.25 2.23
C PHE A 104 16.38 -10.55 3.63
N ASN A 105 17.03 -10.05 4.68
CA ASN A 105 16.63 -10.31 6.06
C ASN A 105 15.33 -9.58 6.38
N LEU A 106 15.25 -8.30 6.00
CA LEU A 106 14.05 -7.49 6.13
C LEU A 106 12.89 -8.10 5.33
N ARG A 107 13.16 -8.56 4.11
CA ARG A 107 12.16 -9.20 3.27
C ARG A 107 11.61 -10.48 3.91
N ASP A 108 12.48 -11.34 4.44
CA ASP A 108 12.07 -12.56 5.14
C ASP A 108 11.24 -12.26 6.40
N GLU A 109 11.60 -11.22 7.17
CA GLU A 109 10.80 -10.73 8.30
C GLU A 109 9.39 -10.32 7.84
N ILE A 110 9.29 -9.50 6.79
CA ILE A 110 8.01 -9.02 6.25
C ILE A 110 7.15 -10.21 5.79
N LEU A 111 7.72 -11.16 5.03
CA LEU A 111 6.99 -12.34 4.56
C LEU A 111 6.42 -13.18 5.72
N LYS A 112 7.09 -13.20 6.88
CA LYS A 112 6.62 -13.90 8.09
C LYS A 112 5.61 -13.10 8.92
N ASP A 113 5.51 -11.79 8.74
CA ASP A 113 4.72 -10.92 9.61
C ASP A 113 3.44 -10.34 9.00
N ILE A 114 3.39 -10.11 7.68
CA ILE A 114 2.24 -9.45 7.03
C ILE A 114 0.94 -10.28 7.14
N ASP A 115 -0.11 -9.65 7.67
CA ASP A 115 -1.49 -10.15 7.64
C ASP A 115 -2.29 -9.58 6.46
N VAL A 116 -2.06 -8.32 6.09
CA VAL A 116 -2.87 -7.60 5.10
C VAL A 116 -1.96 -6.84 4.13
N VAL A 117 -2.23 -6.94 2.84
CA VAL A 117 -1.60 -6.11 1.81
C VAL A 117 -2.65 -5.20 1.21
N ILE A 118 -2.36 -3.90 1.12
CA ILE A 118 -3.21 -2.93 0.45
C ILE A 118 -2.40 -2.22 -0.62
N ASN A 119 -2.77 -2.47 -1.87
CA ASN A 119 -2.12 -1.90 -3.03
C ASN A 119 -2.82 -0.62 -3.49
N PHE A 120 -2.24 0.54 -3.18
CA PHE A 120 -2.61 1.83 -3.77
C PHE A 120 -1.64 2.28 -4.87
N ALA A 121 -0.49 1.61 -5.00
CA ALA A 121 0.51 2.00 -5.98
C ALA A 121 -0.02 1.79 -7.41
N ALA A 122 -0.02 2.89 -8.16
CA ALA A 122 -0.30 2.97 -9.58
C ALA A 122 0.34 4.26 -10.12
N THR A 123 0.61 4.32 -11.43
CA THR A 123 0.70 5.59 -12.14
C THR A 123 -0.70 5.99 -12.59
N THR A 124 -1.12 7.19 -12.23
CA THR A 124 -2.41 7.77 -12.62
C THR A 124 -2.25 8.85 -13.69
N ASN A 125 -1.07 8.92 -14.32
CA ASN A 125 -0.83 9.79 -15.46
C ASN A 125 -1.38 9.13 -16.71
N PHE A 126 -2.37 9.75 -17.36
CA PHE A 126 -3.00 9.23 -18.57
C PHE A 126 -2.09 9.33 -19.81
N ASP A 127 -1.11 10.23 -19.79
CA ASP A 127 -0.11 10.41 -20.86
C ASP A 127 1.24 9.75 -20.51
N GLU A 128 1.22 8.74 -19.63
CA GLU A 128 2.42 8.00 -19.25
C GLU A 128 2.95 7.16 -20.40
N ARG A 129 4.28 6.99 -20.45
CA ARG A 129 4.86 6.03 -21.39
C ARG A 129 4.28 4.63 -21.16
N TYR A 130 3.89 3.97 -22.24
CA TYR A 130 3.20 2.68 -22.16
C TYR A 130 3.98 1.61 -21.39
N ASP A 131 5.30 1.54 -21.57
CA ASP A 131 6.15 0.57 -20.86
C ASP A 131 6.17 0.82 -19.34
N VAL A 132 6.19 2.09 -18.93
CA VAL A 132 6.09 2.49 -17.52
C VAL A 132 4.69 2.17 -16.97
N ALA A 133 3.63 2.54 -17.69
CA ALA A 133 2.26 2.26 -17.27
C ALA A 133 1.98 0.76 -17.15
N LEU A 134 2.43 -0.05 -18.12
CA LEU A 134 2.34 -1.50 -18.08
C LEU A 134 3.15 -2.08 -16.92
N GLY A 135 4.38 -1.60 -16.73
CA GLY A 135 5.27 -2.03 -15.65
C GLY A 135 4.70 -1.78 -14.26
N VAL A 136 4.08 -0.62 -14.05
CA VAL A 136 3.52 -0.24 -12.74
C VAL A 136 2.11 -0.80 -12.54
N ASN A 137 1.18 -0.53 -13.46
CA ASN A 137 -0.25 -0.78 -13.23
C ASN A 137 -0.65 -2.23 -13.51
N THR A 138 0.06 -2.94 -14.38
CA THR A 138 -0.23 -4.34 -14.71
C THR A 138 0.75 -5.29 -14.04
N LEU A 139 2.03 -5.19 -14.41
CA LEU A 139 3.06 -6.07 -13.85
C LEU A 139 3.30 -5.78 -12.36
N GLY A 140 3.21 -4.51 -11.95
CA GLY A 140 3.37 -4.16 -10.55
C GLY A 140 2.25 -4.70 -9.65
N ALA A 141 1.00 -4.67 -10.13
CA ALA A 141 -0.11 -5.33 -9.44
C ALA A 141 0.11 -6.86 -9.33
N LEU A 142 0.62 -7.48 -10.39
CA LEU A 142 1.00 -8.90 -10.39
C LEU A 142 2.14 -9.20 -9.41
N ASN A 143 3.16 -8.35 -9.34
CA ASN A 143 4.28 -8.49 -8.40
C ASN A 143 3.78 -8.39 -6.95
N VAL A 144 2.86 -7.47 -6.65
CA VAL A 144 2.23 -7.36 -5.33
C VAL A 144 1.42 -8.61 -4.98
N LEU A 145 0.65 -9.15 -5.93
CA LEU A 145 -0.04 -10.43 -5.74
C LEU A 145 0.94 -11.57 -5.47
N ASN A 146 2.01 -11.67 -6.25
CA ASN A 146 3.02 -12.71 -6.09
C ASN A 146 3.76 -12.59 -4.76
N PHE A 147 4.06 -11.38 -4.31
CA PHE A 147 4.62 -11.13 -2.98
C PHE A 147 3.64 -11.55 -1.88
N ALA A 148 2.37 -11.14 -1.98
CA ALA A 148 1.33 -11.49 -1.01
C ALA A 148 1.13 -13.02 -0.89
N LYS A 149 1.24 -13.77 -1.99
CA LYS A 149 1.20 -15.25 -2.00
C LYS A 149 2.36 -15.89 -1.22
N LYS A 150 3.50 -15.20 -1.09
CA LYS A 150 4.66 -15.67 -0.33
C LYS A 150 4.52 -15.37 1.18
N CYS A 151 3.60 -14.49 1.59
CA CYS A 151 3.40 -14.12 2.98
C CYS A 151 2.73 -15.25 3.79
N LEU A 152 3.35 -15.70 4.89
CA LEU A 152 2.92 -16.87 5.66
C LEU A 152 1.61 -16.68 6.42
N LYS A 153 1.28 -15.44 6.79
CA LYS A 153 0.11 -15.08 7.62
C LYS A 153 -0.99 -14.37 6.84
N ILE A 154 -0.86 -14.25 5.52
CA ILE A 154 -1.73 -13.42 4.70
C ILE A 154 -3.21 -13.79 4.91
N ARG A 155 -4.01 -12.78 5.21
CA ARG A 155 -5.47 -12.88 5.38
C ARG A 155 -6.21 -12.17 4.26
N MET A 156 -5.63 -11.10 3.71
CA MET A 156 -6.29 -10.26 2.74
C MET A 156 -5.29 -9.52 1.86
N LEU A 157 -5.58 -9.48 0.55
CA LEU A 157 -5.01 -8.53 -0.40
C LEU A 157 -6.15 -7.65 -0.91
N VAL A 158 -5.99 -6.34 -0.78
CA VAL A 158 -6.89 -5.34 -1.37
C VAL A 158 -6.13 -4.62 -2.47
N HIS A 159 -6.60 -4.74 -3.71
CA HIS A 159 -6.09 -3.96 -4.84
C HIS A 159 -7.05 -2.82 -5.14
N VAL A 160 -6.57 -1.59 -5.05
CA VAL A 160 -7.37 -0.41 -5.37
C VAL A 160 -7.25 -0.17 -6.88
N SER A 161 -8.31 -0.56 -7.59
CA SER A 161 -8.47 -0.31 -9.02
C SER A 161 -9.12 1.06 -9.26
N THR A 162 -9.64 1.26 -10.48
CA THR A 162 -10.22 2.52 -10.93
C THR A 162 -11.52 2.26 -11.67
N ALA A 163 -12.53 3.12 -11.50
CA ALA A 163 -13.78 3.01 -12.26
C ALA A 163 -13.57 3.17 -13.78
N TYR A 164 -12.43 3.76 -14.20
CA TYR A 164 -12.06 3.89 -15.61
C TYR A 164 -11.85 2.54 -16.32
N VAL A 165 -11.69 1.41 -15.58
CA VAL A 165 -11.68 0.06 -16.20
C VAL A 165 -12.99 -0.27 -16.91
N CYS A 166 -14.06 0.47 -16.62
CA CYS A 166 -15.34 0.33 -17.27
C CYS A 166 -15.41 0.93 -18.68
N GLY A 167 -14.43 1.77 -19.08
CA GLY A 167 -14.47 2.48 -20.36
C GLY A 167 -15.71 3.35 -20.50
N GLU A 168 -16.28 3.40 -21.71
CA GLU A 168 -17.54 4.10 -22.01
C GLU A 168 -18.81 3.27 -21.72
N ASP A 169 -18.68 2.07 -21.16
CA ASP A 169 -19.83 1.20 -20.91
C ASP A 169 -20.80 1.84 -19.90
N THR A 170 -22.10 1.60 -20.10
CA THR A 170 -23.17 2.16 -19.26
C THR A 170 -24.00 1.05 -18.61
N GLY A 171 -24.69 1.39 -17.51
CA GLY A 171 -25.55 0.46 -16.77
C GLY A 171 -24.80 -0.40 -15.74
N LEU A 172 -25.34 -1.58 -15.45
CA LEU A 172 -24.75 -2.52 -14.49
C LEU A 172 -23.56 -3.26 -15.12
N ILE A 173 -22.35 -2.92 -14.68
CA ILE A 173 -21.11 -3.54 -15.15
C ILE A 173 -20.65 -4.56 -14.11
N LEU A 174 -20.63 -5.83 -14.50
CA LEU A 174 -20.16 -6.93 -13.66
C LEU A 174 -18.66 -7.13 -13.83
N GLU A 175 -17.98 -7.48 -12.75
CA GLU A 175 -16.59 -7.91 -12.79
C GLU A 175 -16.51 -9.27 -13.50
N LYS A 176 -16.00 -9.25 -14.74
CA LYS A 176 -15.80 -10.44 -15.56
C LYS A 176 -14.38 -10.39 -16.16
N PRO A 177 -13.69 -11.54 -16.26
CA PRO A 177 -12.41 -11.57 -16.95
C PRO A 177 -12.60 -11.22 -18.43
N PHE A 178 -11.72 -10.37 -18.96
CA PHE A 178 -11.66 -10.09 -20.39
C PHE A 178 -10.88 -11.19 -21.12
N PRO A 179 -11.36 -11.67 -22.27
CA PRO A 179 -10.56 -12.48 -23.18
C PRO A 179 -9.30 -11.72 -23.59
N MET A 180 -8.19 -12.44 -23.75
CA MET A 180 -6.95 -11.85 -24.24
C MET A 180 -7.18 -11.22 -25.62
N GLY A 181 -6.80 -9.95 -25.79
CA GLY A 181 -7.00 -9.20 -27.04
C GLY A 181 -8.29 -8.38 -27.08
N GLU A 182 -9.17 -8.48 -26.08
CA GLU A 182 -10.29 -7.56 -25.92
C GLU A 182 -9.91 -6.40 -25.01
N ALA A 183 -10.24 -5.18 -25.44
CA ALA A 183 -10.09 -3.96 -24.66
C ALA A 183 -11.38 -3.15 -24.74
N LYS A 184 -11.74 -2.52 -23.63
CA LYS A 184 -12.84 -1.55 -23.64
C LYS A 184 -12.43 -0.29 -24.38
N LYS A 185 -13.41 0.36 -25.01
CA LYS A 185 -13.22 1.71 -25.54
C LYS A 185 -13.02 2.68 -24.37
N GLY A 186 -11.97 3.47 -24.46
CA GLY A 186 -11.62 4.53 -23.51
C GLY A 186 -11.70 5.89 -24.18
#